data_AF-A0A484Y553-F1
#
_entry.id   AF-A0A484Y553-F1
#
_cell.length_a   1.000
_cell.length_b   1.000
_cell.length_c   1.000
_cell.angle_alpha   90.00
_cell.angle_beta   90.00
_cell.angle_gamma   90.00
#
_symmetry.space_group_name_H-M   'P 1'
#
loop_
_entity.id
_entity.type
_entity.pdbx_description
1 polymer ?
#
loop_
_entity_poly.entity_id
_entity_poly.type
_entity_poly.pdbx_seq_one_letter_code
_entity_poly.pdbx_strand_id
1 'polypeptide(L)'
;MDIGFSGRESHPRSRELLSSLPLAIDYEVLFSDVPCVWLRKDHPALHEAWNLDTFLRYPHISICWEQSDTWALDNVLQELGANARLL
;
A
#
# COMPACT_ATOMS: atom_id res chain seq x y z
N MET A 1 18.73 -14.83 -14.56
CA MET A 1 18.08 -14.80 -13.24
C MET A 1 17.38 -16.12 -13.08
N ASP A 2 17.80 -16.93 -12.12
CA ASP A 2 17.25 -18.28 -11.90
C ASP A 2 16.08 -18.27 -10.91
N ILE A 3 16.09 -17.32 -9.96
CA ILE A 3 15.04 -17.08 -8.97
C ILE A 3 14.87 -15.56 -8.80
N GLY A 4 13.64 -15.09 -8.63
CA GLY A 4 13.32 -13.69 -8.31
C GLY A 4 12.45 -13.58 -7.07
N PHE A 5 12.67 -12.54 -6.27
CA PHE A 5 11.79 -12.17 -5.16
C PHE A 5 11.06 -10.89 -5.52
N SER A 6 9.76 -10.85 -5.28
CA SER A 6 8.92 -9.70 -5.62
C SER A 6 7.73 -9.63 -4.68
N GLY A 7 7.34 -8.41 -4.32
CA GLY A 7 6.05 -8.15 -3.70
C GLY A 7 4.97 -8.17 -4.77
N ARG A 8 3.87 -8.89 -4.49
CA ARG A 8 2.67 -8.90 -5.31
C ARG A 8 1.51 -8.39 -4.48
N GLU A 9 0.54 -7.77 -5.12
CA GLU A 9 -0.60 -7.17 -4.44
C GLU A 9 -1.85 -8.05 -4.58
N SER A 10 -2.74 -7.94 -3.60
CA SER A 10 -4.04 -8.62 -3.58
C SER A 10 -5.21 -7.72 -3.98
N HIS A 11 -4.98 -6.40 -4.13
CA HIS A 11 -6.03 -5.47 -4.51
C HIS A 11 -6.50 -5.76 -5.95
N PRO A 12 -7.81 -5.97 -6.23
CA PRO A 12 -8.29 -6.43 -7.54
C PRO A 12 -7.93 -5.53 -8.73
N ARG A 13 -7.66 -4.25 -8.48
CA ARG A 13 -7.25 -3.27 -9.49
C ARG A 13 -5.74 -3.07 -9.59
N SER A 14 -4.95 -3.82 -8.82
CA SER A 14 -3.50 -3.75 -8.91
C SER A 14 -3.02 -4.24 -10.27
N ARG A 15 -1.96 -3.63 -10.78
CA ARG A 15 -1.25 -4.12 -11.97
C ARG A 15 -0.29 -5.26 -11.62
N GLU A 16 0.07 -5.40 -10.35
CA GLU A 16 1.02 -6.38 -9.82
C GLU A 16 0.31 -7.56 -9.13
N LEU A 17 -0.89 -7.91 -9.59
CA LEU A 17 -1.60 -9.10 -9.14
C LEU A 17 -0.77 -10.36 -9.38
N LEU A 18 -0.85 -11.30 -8.44
CA LEU A 18 -0.20 -12.61 -8.58
C LEU A 18 -0.72 -13.39 -9.80
N SER A 19 -2.01 -13.26 -10.11
CA SER A 19 -2.65 -13.87 -11.29
C SER A 19 -2.19 -13.26 -12.61
N SER A 20 -1.50 -12.12 -12.59
CA SER A 20 -0.94 -11.48 -13.78
C SER A 20 0.43 -12.05 -14.17
N LEU A 21 1.00 -12.97 -13.38
CA LEU A 21 2.24 -13.62 -13.72
C LEU A 21 2.11 -14.40 -15.05
N PRO A 22 3.09 -14.30 -15.96
CA PRO A 22 3.14 -15.12 -17.15
C PRO A 22 3.08 -16.62 -16.81
N LEU A 23 2.36 -17.39 -17.63
CA LEU A 23 2.22 -18.84 -17.45
C LEU A 23 3.55 -19.61 -17.41
N ALA A 24 4.62 -19.03 -17.94
CA ALA A 24 5.96 -19.60 -17.94
C ALA A 24 6.71 -19.42 -16.60
N ILE A 25 6.11 -18.74 -15.62
CA ILE A 25 6.70 -18.49 -14.31
C ILE A 25 5.93 -19.27 -13.26
N ASP A 26 6.56 -20.30 -12.71
CA ASP A 26 6.13 -20.91 -11.46
C ASP A 26 6.46 -19.98 -10.29
N TYR A 27 5.64 -20.02 -9.25
CA TYR A 27 5.83 -19.20 -8.05
C TYR A 27 5.39 -19.94 -6.79
N GLU A 28 5.92 -19.48 -5.65
CA GLU A 28 5.47 -19.87 -4.32
C GLU A 28 5.26 -18.61 -3.47
N VAL A 29 4.14 -18.55 -2.75
CA VAL A 29 3.86 -17.46 -1.81
C VAL A 29 4.55 -17.79 -0.49
N LEU A 30 5.65 -17.09 -0.20
CA LEU A 30 6.43 -17.31 1.01
C LEU A 30 5.75 -16.73 2.26
N PHE A 31 5.11 -15.56 2.13
CA PHE A 31 4.34 -14.92 3.19
C PHE A 31 3.34 -13.91 2.62
N SER A 32 2.45 -13.42 3.47
CA SER A 32 1.55 -12.30 3.18
C SER A 32 1.62 -11.31 4.34
N ASP A 33 1.42 -10.03 4.04
CA ASP A 33 1.40 -8.95 5.02
C ASP A 33 0.18 -8.05 4.82
N VAL A 34 -0.15 -7.26 5.83
CA VAL A 34 -1.24 -6.29 5.81
C VAL A 34 -0.65 -4.88 5.92
N PRO A 35 -1.02 -3.95 5.02
CA PRO A 35 -0.59 -2.56 5.12
C PRO A 35 -0.96 -1.98 6.48
N CYS A 36 0.02 -1.38 7.15
CA CYS A 36 -0.13 -0.81 8.48
C CYS A 36 0.32 0.66 8.46
N VAL A 37 -0.35 1.50 9.26
CA VAL A 37 0.07 2.88 9.47
C VAL A 37 1.03 2.94 10.65
N TRP A 38 2.22 3.47 10.40
CA TRP A 38 3.25 3.62 11.40
C TRP A 38 3.26 5.05 11.94
N LEU A 39 3.12 5.18 13.25
CA LEU A 39 3.10 6.46 13.95
C LEU A 39 4.26 6.53 14.94
N ARG A 40 4.75 7.75 15.18
CA ARG A 40 5.69 8.00 16.28
C ARG A 40 5.00 7.67 17.61
N LYS A 41 5.76 7.18 18.60
CA LYS A 41 5.23 6.74 19.91
C LYS A 41 4.40 7.82 20.65
N ASP A 42 4.66 9.10 20.39
CA ASP A 42 4.01 10.27 20.97
C ASP A 42 3.10 11.00 19.95
N HIS A 43 2.70 10.35 18.86
CA HIS A 43 1.87 10.96 17.83
C HIS A 43 0.43 11.19 18.33
N PRO A 44 -0.17 12.39 18.15
CA PRO A 44 -1.49 12.73 18.70
C PRO A 44 -2.62 11.81 18.23
N ALA A 45 -2.54 11.27 17.00
CA ALA A 45 -3.51 10.30 16.48
C ALA A 45 -3.66 9.03 17.34
N LEU A 46 -2.66 8.69 18.18
CA LEU A 46 -2.74 7.54 19.10
C LEU A 46 -3.76 7.74 20.23
N HIS A 47 -4.23 8.97 20.44
CA HIS A 47 -5.23 9.33 21.44
C HIS A 47 -6.62 9.61 20.84
N GLU A 48 -6.79 9.36 19.54
CA GLU A 48 -8.05 9.57 18.82
C GLU A 48 -8.66 8.22 18.40
N ALA A 49 -9.94 8.24 18.04
CA ALA A 49 -10.56 7.08 17.39
C ALA A 49 -9.86 6.82 16.04
N TRP A 50 -9.41 5.58 15.81
CA TRP A 50 -8.75 5.22 14.57
C TRP A 50 -9.77 4.93 13.47
N ASN A 51 -9.94 5.89 12.56
CA ASN A 51 -10.85 5.82 11.42
C ASN A 51 -10.28 6.61 10.23
N LEU A 52 -10.99 6.59 9.10
CA LEU A 52 -10.56 7.26 7.88
C LEU A 52 -10.40 8.78 8.07
N ASP A 53 -11.28 9.43 8.83
CA ASP A 53 -11.19 10.87 9.10
C ASP A 53 -9.93 11.23 9.89
N THR A 54 -9.58 10.45 10.92
CA THR A 54 -8.33 10.61 11.68
C THR A 54 -7.13 10.37 10.79
N PHE A 55 -7.15 9.31 9.97
CA PHE A 55 -6.08 8.99 9.02
C PHE A 55 -5.82 10.15 8.04
N LEU A 56 -6.86 10.70 7.41
CA LEU A 56 -6.74 11.74 6.40
C LEU A 56 -6.37 13.12 6.98
N ARG A 57 -6.61 13.36 8.27
CA ARG A 57 -6.32 14.63 8.93
C ARG A 57 -4.82 14.93 9.03
N TYR A 58 -4.02 13.88 9.22
CA TYR A 58 -2.58 14.02 9.40
C TYR A 58 -1.83 13.95 8.05
N PRO A 59 -0.71 14.66 7.91
CA PRO A 59 0.14 14.52 6.72
C PRO A 59 0.73 13.12 6.58
N HIS A 60 0.86 12.64 5.34
CA HIS A 60 1.40 11.32 5.01
C HIS A 60 2.80 11.43 4.41
N ILE A 61 3.68 10.52 4.81
CA ILE A 61 4.96 10.28 4.15
C ILE A 61 4.73 9.18 3.13
N SER A 62 4.90 9.51 1.85
CA SER A 62 4.91 8.51 0.78
C SER A 62 6.35 8.11 0.45
N ILE A 63 6.50 6.92 -0.14
CA ILE A 63 7.77 6.42 -0.66
C ILE A 63 7.64 6.23 -2.16
N CYS A 64 8.47 6.88 -2.96
CA CYS A 64 8.51 6.62 -4.40
C CYS A 64 9.29 5.32 -4.66
N TRP A 65 8.70 4.38 -5.38
CA TRP A 65 9.39 3.16 -5.82
C TRP A 65 9.46 3.13 -7.35
N GLU A 66 10.67 2.96 -7.89
CA GLU A 66 10.96 2.80 -9.32
C GLU A 66 10.16 3.71 -10.28
N GLN A 67 10.11 5.01 -10.00
CA GLN A 67 9.48 6.04 -10.87
C GLN A 67 7.95 6.00 -10.95
N SER A 68 7.27 5.24 -10.09
CA SER A 68 5.82 5.34 -9.92
C SER A 68 5.47 6.14 -8.67
N ASP A 69 4.75 7.24 -8.88
CA ASP A 69 4.25 8.12 -7.81
C ASP A 69 2.89 7.66 -7.26
N THR A 70 2.30 6.58 -7.79
CA THR A 70 0.94 6.15 -7.45
C THR A 70 0.92 4.74 -6.85
N TRP A 71 0.56 4.65 -5.58
CA TRP A 71 0.47 3.40 -4.83
C TRP A 71 -0.93 2.82 -4.87
N ALA A 72 -1.08 1.53 -4.55
CA ALA A 72 -2.39 0.91 -4.38
C ALA A 72 -3.28 1.66 -3.37
N LEU A 73 -2.68 2.23 -2.33
CA LEU A 73 -3.39 3.03 -1.34
C LEU A 73 -4.03 4.28 -1.96
N ASP A 74 -3.33 4.99 -2.85
CA ASP A 74 -3.87 6.18 -3.52
C ASP A 74 -5.09 5.82 -4.38
N ASN A 75 -5.02 4.70 -5.09
CA ASN A 75 -6.13 4.20 -5.90
C ASN A 75 -7.35 3.85 -5.03
N VAL A 76 -7.13 3.26 -3.84
CA VAL A 76 -8.21 2.94 -2.89
C VAL A 76 -8.82 4.21 -2.31
N LEU A 77 -8.00 5.17 -1.89
CA LEU A 77 -8.49 6.44 -1.35
C LEU A 77 -9.30 7.21 -2.40
N GLN A 78 -8.83 7.23 -3.65
CA GLN A 78 -9.54 7.89 -4.75
C GLN A 78 -10.92 7.27 -5.02
N GLU A 79 -11.06 5.94 -4.93
CA GLU A 79 -12.36 5.27 -5.02
C GLU A 79 -13.31 5.65 -3.89
N LEU A 80 -12.77 5.91 -2.70
CA LEU A 80 -13.53 6.38 -1.55
C LEU A 80 -13.84 7.88 -1.61
N GLY A 81 -13.42 8.59 -2.68
CA GLY A 81 -13.55 10.04 -2.81
C GLY A 81 -12.65 10.83 -1.86
N ALA A 82 -11.59 10.19 -1.35
CA ALA A 82 -10.64 10.74 -0.41
C ALA A 82 -9.27 10.99 -1.05
N ASN A 83 -8.49 11.89 -0.46
CA ASN A 83 -7.10 12.12 -0.85
C ASN A 83 -6.26 12.40 0.40
N ALA A 84 -5.17 11.64 0.58
CA ALA A 84 -4.24 11.84 1.67
C ALA A 84 -3.36 13.05 1.38
N ARG A 85 -3.32 14.02 2.31
CA ARG A 85 -2.42 15.16 2.18
C ARG A 85 -0.97 14.71 2.40
N LEU A 86 -0.13 14.87 1.39
CA LEU A 86 1.31 14.58 1.46
C LEU A 86 2.08 15.69 2.19
N LEU A 87 3.19 15.32 2.85
CA LEU A 87 4.20 16.26 3.36
C LEU A 87 5.03 16.90 2.26
#